data_AF-A0A832C1I2-F1
#
_entry.id   AF-A0A832C1I2-F1
#
_cell.length_a   1.000
_cell.length_b   1.000
_cell.length_c   1.000
_cell.angle_alpha   90.00
_cell.angle_beta   90.00
_cell.angle_gamma   90.00
#
_symmetry.space_group_name_H-M   'P 1'
#
loop_
_entity.id
_entity.type
_entity.pdbx_description
1 polymer ?
#
loop_
_entity_poly.entity_id
_entity_poly.type
_entity_poly.pdbx_seq_one_letter_code
_entity_poly.pdbx_strand_id
1 'polypeptide(L)'
;MRSELMAESISAQIKERETILDVGLVIFIQPKGSPKNIRYKTAVVGWKTDYLVIIDMPILNGAYVNLVEGSSCIVRYIHCGDAYGFETKVIKNINDARLPLIYLSYPKSVEKISLRQHPRIQTRIPVQIEVAVEEEKRREVRGNILDLSVGGCLLEIEGAASQKVDLDINQRLKLVFTLKNSAECVVEIFAMIKRVQKTPNNIMAGAQFVDLSPDNFEKIRHFCESLTYK
;
A
#
# COMPACT_ATOMS: atom_id res chain seq x y z
N MET A 1 8.25 -33.28 24.47
CA MET A 1 9.39 -32.91 23.61
C MET A 1 9.16 -33.09 22.11
N ARG A 2 9.06 -34.31 21.54
CA ARG A 2 8.80 -34.49 20.08
C ARG A 2 7.40 -34.03 19.63
N SER A 3 6.38 -34.17 20.48
CA SER A 3 5.02 -33.71 20.23
C SER A 3 4.86 -32.19 20.34
N GLU A 4 5.58 -31.55 21.27
CA GLU A 4 5.60 -30.08 21.43
C GLU A 4 6.35 -29.40 20.28
N LEU A 5 7.49 -29.95 19.83
CA LEU A 5 8.21 -29.46 18.65
C LEU A 5 7.37 -29.58 17.36
N MET A 6 6.53 -30.61 17.26
CA MET A 6 5.62 -30.80 16.13
C MET A 6 4.41 -29.87 16.20
N ALA A 7 3.87 -29.63 17.41
CA ALA A 7 2.81 -28.65 17.64
C ALA A 7 3.29 -27.21 17.43
N GLU A 8 4.52 -26.87 17.82
CA GLU A 8 5.19 -25.60 17.52
C GLU A 8 5.47 -25.44 16.02
N SER A 9 5.89 -26.51 15.33
CA SER A 9 6.09 -26.48 13.88
C SER A 9 4.77 -26.35 13.10
N ILE A 10 3.68 -26.97 13.58
CA ILE A 10 2.33 -26.85 13.01
C ILE A 10 1.73 -25.49 13.35
N SER A 11 1.89 -24.98 14.57
CA SER A 11 1.43 -23.63 14.95
C SER A 11 2.27 -22.51 14.32
N ALA A 12 3.53 -22.76 13.99
CA ALA A 12 4.36 -21.90 13.14
C ALA A 12 3.97 -21.97 11.64
N GLN A 13 3.45 -23.10 11.17
CA GLN A 13 2.85 -23.23 9.83
C GLN A 13 1.41 -22.68 9.74
N ILE A 14 0.71 -22.57 10.88
CA ILE A 14 -0.63 -21.97 10.99
C ILE A 14 -0.54 -20.46 11.28
N LYS A 15 0.58 -19.97 11.85
CA LYS A 15 0.93 -18.55 11.88
C LYS A 15 1.30 -18.09 10.46
N GLU A 16 0.57 -17.10 9.95
CA GLU A 16 0.74 -16.43 8.65
C GLU A 16 0.26 -17.19 7.39
N ARG A 17 -0.99 -17.66 7.37
CA ARG A 17 -1.77 -17.39 6.15
C ARG A 17 -2.30 -15.96 6.25
N GLU A 18 -1.42 -14.97 6.03
CA GLU A 18 -1.91 -13.63 5.68
C GLU A 18 -2.96 -13.82 4.58
N THR A 19 -4.16 -13.27 4.78
CA THR A 19 -5.19 -13.31 3.75
C THR A 19 -4.68 -12.49 2.57
N ILE A 20 -4.15 -13.19 1.56
CA ILE A 20 -3.67 -12.60 0.31
C ILE A 20 -4.78 -11.89 -0.48
N LEU A 21 -6.04 -12.10 -0.11
CA LEU A 21 -7.21 -11.53 -0.75
C LEU A 21 -8.10 -10.91 0.32
N ASP A 22 -8.69 -9.76 -0.01
CA ASP A 22 -9.73 -9.09 0.78
C ASP A 22 -10.96 -8.85 -0.09
N VAL A 23 -12.13 -8.76 0.53
CA VAL A 23 -13.35 -8.37 -0.18
C VAL A 23 -13.20 -6.93 -0.64
N GLY A 24 -13.54 -6.66 -1.89
CA GLY A 24 -13.35 -5.35 -2.53
C GLY A 24 -11.92 -5.09 -3.01
N LEU A 25 -10.98 -6.02 -2.82
CA LEU A 25 -9.63 -5.88 -3.34
C LEU A 25 -9.65 -5.76 -4.87
N VAL A 26 -9.13 -4.65 -5.36
CA VAL A 26 -9.01 -4.38 -6.80
C VAL A 26 -7.86 -5.17 -7.38
N ILE A 27 -8.14 -5.95 -8.42
CA ILE A 27 -7.19 -6.81 -9.11
C ILE A 27 -7.19 -6.53 -10.62
N PHE A 28 -6.14 -7.00 -11.28
CA PHE A 28 -6.04 -7.07 -12.73
C PHE A 28 -5.93 -8.53 -13.17
N ILE A 29 -6.84 -8.98 -14.03
CA ILE A 29 -6.81 -10.30 -14.63
C ILE A 29 -6.34 -10.23 -16.08
N GLN A 30 -5.40 -11.11 -16.44
CA GLN A 30 -4.83 -11.21 -17.77
C GLN A 30 -4.99 -12.64 -18.29
N PRO A 31 -5.72 -12.88 -19.40
CA PRO A 31 -5.74 -14.17 -20.07
C PRO A 31 -4.33 -14.61 -20.49
N LYS A 32 -3.97 -15.86 -20.23
CA LYS A 32 -2.66 -16.39 -20.64
C LYS A 32 -2.59 -16.42 -22.17
N GLY A 33 -1.49 -15.91 -22.74
CA GLY A 33 -1.31 -15.76 -24.19
C GLY A 33 -1.82 -14.42 -24.76
N SER A 34 -2.51 -13.59 -23.97
CA SER A 34 -2.81 -12.21 -24.39
C SER A 34 -1.54 -11.33 -24.34
N PRO A 35 -1.43 -10.29 -25.19
CA PRO A 35 -0.43 -9.25 -25.05
C PRO A 35 -0.34 -8.70 -23.62
N LYS A 36 0.88 -8.35 -23.17
CA LYS A 36 1.15 -7.95 -21.77
C LYS A 36 0.35 -6.73 -21.27
N ASN A 37 -0.09 -5.89 -22.20
CA ASN A 37 -0.89 -4.68 -21.96
C ASN A 37 -2.40 -4.97 -21.88
N ILE A 38 -2.87 -6.15 -22.29
CA ILE A 38 -4.28 -6.52 -22.15
C ILE A 38 -4.48 -7.08 -20.75
N ARG A 39 -5.10 -6.26 -19.89
CA ARG A 39 -5.49 -6.64 -18.53
C ARG A 39 -6.84 -6.03 -18.22
N TYR A 40 -7.67 -6.77 -17.53
CA TYR A 40 -9.00 -6.32 -17.14
C TYR A 40 -9.01 -6.03 -15.64
N LYS A 41 -9.39 -4.80 -15.29
CA LYS A 41 -9.56 -4.40 -13.89
C LYS A 41 -10.88 -4.97 -13.38
N THR A 42 -10.85 -5.57 -12.20
CA THR A 42 -12.05 -6.07 -11.49
C THR A 42 -11.81 -6.04 -9.98
N ALA A 43 -12.77 -6.49 -9.18
CA ALA A 43 -12.68 -6.59 -7.73
C ALA A 43 -12.96 -8.02 -7.26
N VAL A 44 -12.33 -8.40 -6.15
CA VAL A 44 -12.64 -9.63 -5.43
C VAL A 44 -13.97 -9.47 -4.70
N VAL A 45 -14.89 -10.38 -4.91
CA VAL A 45 -16.18 -10.45 -4.21
C VAL A 45 -16.09 -11.39 -3.00
N GLY A 46 -15.25 -12.42 -3.10
CA GLY A 46 -14.99 -13.35 -2.00
C GLY A 46 -14.11 -14.51 -2.43
N TRP A 47 -13.82 -15.42 -1.51
CA TRP A 47 -13.07 -16.64 -1.79
C TRP A 47 -13.46 -17.73 -0.80
N LYS A 48 -13.17 -18.96 -1.20
CA LYS A 48 -13.13 -20.12 -0.32
C LYS A 48 -11.75 -20.75 -0.46
N THR A 49 -10.95 -20.64 0.60
CA THR A 49 -9.56 -21.11 0.67
C THR A 49 -9.43 -22.53 0.13
N ASP A 50 -8.48 -22.74 -0.78
CA ASP A 50 -8.21 -24.01 -1.46
C ASP A 50 -9.31 -24.50 -2.43
N TYR A 51 -10.40 -23.76 -2.62
CA TYR A 51 -11.47 -24.08 -3.58
C TYR A 51 -11.53 -23.08 -4.73
N LEU A 52 -11.92 -21.83 -4.45
CA LEU A 52 -12.16 -20.83 -5.50
C LEU A 52 -11.98 -19.39 -5.01
N VAL A 53 -11.77 -18.50 -5.98
CA VAL A 53 -11.86 -17.04 -5.82
C VAL A 53 -13.02 -16.55 -6.67
N ILE A 54 -13.84 -15.65 -6.13
CA ILE A 54 -14.97 -15.02 -6.81
C ILE A 54 -14.57 -13.58 -7.11
N ILE A 55 -14.69 -13.20 -8.37
CA ILE A 55 -14.46 -11.83 -8.83
C ILE A 55 -15.71 -11.31 -9.51
N ASP A 56 -15.84 -9.98 -9.54
CA ASP A 56 -16.82 -9.31 -10.39
C ASP A 56 -16.46 -9.53 -11.88
N MET A 57 -17.45 -9.52 -12.75
CA MET A 57 -17.20 -9.63 -14.18
C MET A 57 -16.57 -8.32 -14.69
N PRO A 58 -15.35 -8.35 -15.27
CA PRO A 58 -14.70 -7.13 -15.70
C PRO A 58 -15.51 -6.44 -16.80
N ILE A 59 -15.45 -5.11 -16.85
CA ILE A 59 -16.10 -4.31 -17.89
C ILE A 59 -15.03 -3.62 -18.74
N LEU A 60 -15.14 -3.75 -20.06
CA LEU A 60 -14.34 -3.01 -21.04
C LEU A 60 -15.29 -2.27 -21.98
N ASN A 61 -15.10 -0.95 -22.12
CA ASN A 61 -15.89 -0.11 -23.02
C ASN A 61 -17.42 -0.29 -22.85
N GLY A 62 -17.89 -0.43 -21.61
CA GLY A 62 -19.31 -0.61 -21.28
C GLY A 62 -19.86 -2.01 -21.49
N ALA A 63 -19.05 -2.97 -21.93
CA ALA A 63 -19.45 -4.37 -22.11
C ALA A 63 -18.72 -5.30 -21.14
N TYR A 64 -19.42 -6.34 -20.68
CA TYR A 64 -18.81 -7.39 -19.88
C TYR A 64 -17.77 -8.16 -20.67
N VAL A 65 -16.62 -8.38 -20.05
CA VAL A 65 -15.54 -9.18 -20.59
C VAL A 65 -15.76 -10.62 -20.17
N ASN A 66 -16.13 -11.44 -21.15
CA ASN A 66 -16.28 -12.88 -20.94
C ASN A 66 -14.91 -13.55 -21.04
N LEU A 67 -14.45 -14.17 -19.95
CA LEU A 67 -13.21 -14.94 -19.94
C LEU A 67 -13.53 -16.39 -20.31
N VAL A 68 -12.75 -16.97 -21.21
CA VAL A 68 -13.00 -18.34 -21.71
C VAL A 68 -12.89 -19.33 -20.55
N GLU A 69 -13.95 -20.09 -20.28
CA GLU A 69 -13.94 -21.14 -19.25
C GLU A 69 -12.86 -22.19 -19.55
N GLY A 70 -12.18 -22.66 -18.51
CA GLY A 70 -11.03 -23.55 -18.61
C GLY A 70 -9.70 -22.87 -18.96
N SER A 71 -9.73 -21.62 -19.43
CA SER A 71 -8.49 -20.90 -19.79
C SER A 71 -7.69 -20.48 -18.54
N SER A 72 -6.37 -20.52 -18.66
CA SER A 72 -5.46 -19.98 -17.65
C SER A 72 -5.44 -18.45 -17.72
N CYS A 73 -5.38 -17.81 -16.57
CA CYS A 73 -5.23 -16.37 -16.39
C CYS A 73 -4.14 -16.08 -15.37
N ILE A 74 -3.58 -14.87 -15.41
CA ILE A 74 -2.70 -14.33 -14.38
C ILE A 74 -3.45 -13.20 -13.67
N VAL A 75 -3.56 -13.31 -12.35
CA VAL A 75 -4.09 -12.24 -11.50
C VAL A 75 -2.92 -11.46 -10.90
N ARG A 76 -3.03 -10.13 -10.88
CA ARG A 76 -2.07 -9.23 -10.23
C ARG A 76 -2.78 -8.15 -9.45
N TYR A 77 -2.23 -7.80 -8.29
CA TYR A 77 -2.73 -6.70 -7.48
C TYR A 77 -1.61 -6.17 -6.57
N ILE A 78 -1.89 -5.03 -5.96
CA ILE A 78 -1.05 -4.46 -4.90
C ILE A 78 -1.88 -4.52 -3.63
N HIS A 79 -1.32 -5.10 -2.59
CA HIS A 79 -1.93 -5.14 -1.27
C HIS A 79 -0.86 -4.79 -0.23
N CYS A 80 -1.20 -3.87 0.69
CA CYS A 80 -0.30 -3.41 1.76
C CYS A 80 1.11 -2.97 1.35
N GLY A 81 1.36 -2.62 0.09
CA GLY A 81 2.67 -2.19 -0.42
C GLY A 81 3.47 -3.27 -1.14
N ASP A 82 2.92 -4.47 -1.22
CA ASP A 82 3.51 -5.59 -1.94
C ASP A 82 2.71 -5.85 -3.21
N ALA A 83 3.41 -6.16 -4.29
CA ALA A 83 2.82 -6.65 -5.52
C ALA A 83 2.67 -8.17 -5.41
N TYR A 84 1.47 -8.65 -5.71
CA TYR A 84 1.16 -10.07 -5.73
C TYR A 84 0.81 -10.50 -7.16
N GLY A 85 1.20 -11.73 -7.51
CA GLY A 85 0.90 -12.35 -8.78
C GLY A 85 0.65 -13.84 -8.64
N PHE A 86 -0.37 -14.37 -9.29
CA PHE A 86 -0.60 -15.81 -9.35
C PHE A 86 -1.28 -16.26 -10.63
N GLU A 87 -1.01 -17.50 -11.04
CA GLU A 87 -1.77 -18.18 -12.09
C GLU A 87 -3.06 -18.77 -11.50
N THR A 88 -4.15 -18.64 -12.24
CA THR A 88 -5.45 -19.21 -11.94
C THR A 88 -6.12 -19.71 -13.23
N LYS A 89 -7.23 -20.43 -13.12
CA LYS A 89 -8.06 -20.85 -14.24
C LYS A 89 -9.48 -20.34 -14.07
N VAL A 90 -10.10 -19.93 -15.17
CA VAL A 90 -11.53 -19.62 -15.19
C VAL A 90 -12.29 -20.93 -15.01
N ILE A 91 -12.99 -21.08 -13.89
CA ILE A 91 -13.85 -22.24 -13.64
C ILE A 91 -15.18 -22.04 -14.35
N LYS A 92 -15.81 -20.87 -14.14
CA LYS A 92 -17.16 -20.59 -14.65
C LYS A 92 -17.46 -19.10 -14.70
N ASN A 93 -18.20 -18.67 -15.72
CA ASN A 93 -18.85 -17.37 -15.74
C ASN A 93 -20.29 -17.50 -15.23
N ILE A 94 -20.62 -16.73 -14.20
CA ILE A 94 -21.96 -16.65 -13.62
C ILE A 94 -22.65 -15.42 -14.22
N ASN A 95 -23.43 -15.63 -15.26
CA ASN A 95 -24.16 -14.57 -15.94
C ASN A 95 -25.49 -14.29 -15.22
N ASP A 96 -25.44 -13.57 -14.10
CA ASP A 96 -26.62 -13.00 -13.44
C ASP A 96 -26.76 -11.52 -13.82
N ALA A 97 -27.97 -11.09 -14.20
CA ALA A 97 -28.20 -9.74 -14.69
C ALA A 97 -27.97 -8.65 -13.63
N ARG A 98 -28.02 -8.99 -12.34
CA ARG A 98 -27.80 -8.07 -11.22
C ARG A 98 -26.38 -8.15 -10.69
N LEU A 99 -25.78 -9.34 -10.70
CA LEU A 99 -24.46 -9.57 -10.14
C LEU A 99 -23.69 -10.62 -10.97
N PRO A 100 -23.15 -10.23 -12.14
CA PRO A 100 -22.37 -11.13 -12.97
C PRO A 100 -21.00 -11.37 -12.33
N LEU A 101 -20.61 -12.63 -12.18
CA LEU A 101 -19.40 -13.04 -11.47
C LEU A 101 -18.56 -13.98 -12.31
N ILE A 102 -17.29 -14.11 -11.96
CA ILE A 102 -16.41 -15.15 -12.49
C ILE A 102 -15.84 -15.95 -11.33
N TYR A 103 -15.96 -17.27 -11.42
CA TYR A 103 -15.32 -18.21 -10.50
C TYR A 103 -13.96 -18.58 -11.06
N LEU A 104 -12.93 -18.38 -10.25
CA LEU A 104 -11.54 -18.68 -10.55
C LEU A 104 -11.06 -19.79 -9.63
N SER A 105 -10.15 -20.65 -10.09
CA SER A 105 -9.50 -21.62 -9.21
C SER A 105 -8.68 -20.91 -8.13
N TYR A 106 -8.72 -21.41 -6.91
CA TYR A 106 -7.86 -20.89 -5.86
C TYR A 106 -6.37 -21.07 -6.26
N PRO A 107 -5.51 -20.06 -6.08
CA PRO A 107 -4.11 -20.17 -6.46
C PRO A 107 -3.39 -21.23 -5.64
N LYS A 108 -2.55 -22.04 -6.31
CA LYS A 108 -1.68 -23.02 -5.64
C LYS A 108 -0.42 -22.37 -5.05
N SER A 109 0.02 -21.28 -5.67
CA SER A 109 1.17 -20.49 -5.25
C SER A 109 0.90 -19.03 -5.58
N VAL A 110 1.50 -18.14 -4.78
CA VAL A 110 1.43 -16.71 -5.00
C VAL A 110 2.84 -16.15 -4.95
N GLU A 111 3.22 -15.42 -5.98
CA GLU A 111 4.43 -14.62 -6.01
C GLU A 111 4.16 -13.29 -5.29
N LYS A 112 5.03 -12.93 -4.36
CA LYS A 112 5.00 -11.67 -3.60
C LYS A 112 6.30 -10.92 -3.86
N ILE A 113 6.20 -9.65 -4.26
CA ILE A 113 7.33 -8.74 -4.42
C ILE A 113 7.06 -7.51 -3.57
N SER A 114 7.91 -7.24 -2.58
CA SER A 114 7.83 -5.96 -1.87
C SER A 114 8.16 -4.82 -2.81
N LEU A 115 7.22 -3.89 -3.01
CA LEU A 115 7.47 -2.69 -3.80
C LEU A 115 8.15 -1.59 -2.96
N ARG A 116 8.23 -1.78 -1.65
CA ARG A 116 8.84 -0.83 -0.72
C ARG A 116 10.20 -1.33 -0.29
N GLN A 117 11.18 -0.44 -0.33
CA GLN A 117 12.50 -0.71 0.22
C GLN A 117 12.47 -0.85 1.76
N HIS A 118 11.51 -0.17 2.41
CA HIS A 118 11.37 -0.15 3.86
C HIS A 118 9.90 -0.29 4.27
N PRO A 119 9.61 -1.07 5.33
CA PRO A 119 8.27 -1.15 5.89
C PRO A 119 7.81 0.22 6.40
N ARG A 120 6.50 0.47 6.32
CA ARG A 120 5.88 1.70 6.81
C ARG A 120 4.96 1.35 7.96
N ILE A 121 5.05 2.13 9.03
CA ILE A 121 4.11 2.06 10.15
C ILE A 121 3.04 3.14 9.98
N GLN A 122 1.79 2.79 10.26
CA GLN A 122 0.70 3.77 10.37
C GLN A 122 0.88 4.54 11.68
N THR A 123 0.75 5.86 11.63
CA THR A 123 0.95 6.74 12.79
C THR A 123 0.16 8.03 12.62
N ARG A 124 0.20 8.92 13.61
CA ARG A 124 -0.31 10.30 13.49
C ARG A 124 0.55 11.21 14.34
N ILE A 125 1.63 11.70 13.75
CA ILE A 125 2.64 12.53 14.44
C ILE A 125 2.51 13.97 13.95
N PRO A 126 2.25 14.95 14.85
CA PRO A 126 2.29 16.35 14.47
C PRO A 126 3.67 16.73 13.91
N VAL A 127 3.68 17.44 12.79
CA VAL A 127 4.90 17.87 12.10
C VAL A 127 4.83 19.35 11.72
N GLN A 128 5.94 20.03 11.92
CA GLN A 128 6.19 21.36 11.37
C GLN A 128 6.93 21.21 10.05
N ILE A 129 6.40 21.86 9.02
CA ILE A 129 6.86 21.77 7.64
C ILE A 129 7.33 23.16 7.23
N GLU A 130 8.64 23.30 7.01
CA GLU A 130 9.23 24.48 6.39
C GLU A 130 9.21 24.31 4.87
N VAL A 131 8.43 25.16 4.19
CA VAL A 131 8.27 25.21 2.74
C VAL A 131 9.00 26.44 2.19
N ALA A 132 9.84 26.27 1.17
CA ALA A 132 10.40 27.39 0.43
C ALA A 132 9.33 28.01 -0.49
N VAL A 133 9.14 29.33 -0.40
CA VAL A 133 8.11 30.06 -1.17
C VAL A 133 8.74 31.02 -2.19
N GLU A 134 9.85 31.64 -1.83
CA GLU A 134 10.71 32.51 -2.68
C GLU A 134 12.18 32.23 -2.30
N GLU A 135 13.15 32.75 -3.07
CA GLU A 135 14.59 32.43 -2.89
C GLU A 135 15.11 32.60 -1.44
N GLU A 136 14.49 33.46 -0.63
CA GLU A 136 14.86 33.67 0.79
C GLU A 136 13.70 33.55 1.78
N LYS A 137 12.46 33.33 1.34
CA LYS A 137 11.30 33.23 2.24
C LYS A 137 10.91 31.79 2.47
N ARG A 138 10.95 31.40 3.75
CA ARG A 138 10.41 30.14 4.24
C ARG A 138 9.08 30.38 4.92
N ARG A 139 8.18 29.43 4.76
CA ARG A 139 6.89 29.40 5.44
C ARG A 139 6.80 28.15 6.29
N GLU A 140 6.35 28.33 7.52
CA GLU A 140 6.01 27.23 8.41
C GLU A 140 4.54 26.86 8.26
N VAL A 141 4.31 25.56 8.10
CA VAL A 141 3.01 24.94 7.91
C VAL A 141 2.91 23.79 8.90
N ARG A 142 1.72 23.57 9.45
CA ARG A 142 1.48 22.44 10.36
C ARG A 142 0.75 21.33 9.63
N GLY A 143 1.15 20.10 9.90
CA GLY A 143 0.51 18.90 9.36
C GLY A 143 0.68 17.71 10.29
N ASN A 144 0.31 16.54 9.79
CA ASN A 144 0.50 15.25 10.46
C ASN A 144 1.26 14.29 9.55
N ILE A 145 2.15 13.48 10.13
CA ILE A 145 2.71 12.29 9.49
C ILE A 145 1.72 11.14 9.73
N LEU A 146 1.16 10.57 8.67
CA LEU A 146 0.18 9.47 8.71
C LEU A 146 0.80 8.10 8.52
N ASP A 147 1.90 8.02 7.78
CA ASP A 147 2.75 6.84 7.74
C ASP A 147 4.23 7.24 7.78
N LEU A 148 5.07 6.38 8.35
CA LEU A 148 6.50 6.62 8.50
C LEU A 148 7.31 5.35 8.19
N SER A 149 8.41 5.51 7.46
CA SER A 149 9.49 4.53 7.35
C SER A 149 10.84 5.23 7.51
N VAL A 150 11.93 4.45 7.57
CA VAL A 150 13.29 5.02 7.56
C VAL A 150 13.62 5.79 6.28
N GLY A 151 12.86 5.61 5.19
CA GLY A 151 13.10 6.27 3.90
C GLY A 151 12.17 7.44 3.58
N GLY A 152 11.10 7.66 4.36
CA GLY A 152 10.15 8.72 4.07
C GLY A 152 8.87 8.64 4.89
N CYS A 153 7.91 9.51 4.57
CA CYS A 153 6.64 9.61 5.25
C CYS A 153 5.49 10.06 4.33
N LEU A 154 4.27 9.84 4.80
CA LEU A 154 3.06 10.43 4.24
C LEU A 154 2.63 11.61 5.12
N LEU A 155 2.59 12.80 4.52
CA LEU A 155 2.14 14.04 5.15
C LEU A 155 0.67 14.31 4.84
N GLU A 156 -0.05 14.82 5.84
CA GLU A 156 -1.38 15.38 5.74
C GLU A 156 -1.35 16.84 6.20
N ILE A 157 -1.86 17.75 5.37
CA ILE A 157 -2.01 19.16 5.71
C ILE A 157 -3.48 19.54 5.58
N GLU A 158 -4.16 19.53 6.73
CA GLU A 158 -5.54 19.99 6.84
C GLU A 158 -5.64 21.52 6.74
N GLY A 159 -6.72 22.01 6.16
CA GLY A 159 -6.92 23.44 5.98
C GLY A 159 -5.88 24.07 5.06
N ALA A 160 -5.38 23.34 4.06
CA ALA A 160 -4.31 23.82 3.17
C ALA A 160 -4.62 25.18 2.53
N ALA A 161 -5.89 25.45 2.19
CA ALA A 161 -6.35 26.75 1.71
C ALA A 161 -6.17 27.87 2.77
N SER A 162 -6.56 27.61 4.02
CA SER A 162 -6.36 28.54 5.15
C SER A 162 -4.89 28.72 5.48
N GLN A 163 -4.10 27.65 5.37
CA GLN A 163 -2.65 27.67 5.50
C GLN A 163 -1.95 28.21 4.23
N LYS A 164 -2.71 28.61 3.19
CA LYS A 164 -2.26 29.07 1.87
C LYS A 164 -1.00 28.36 1.39
N VAL A 165 -0.96 27.04 1.55
CA VAL A 165 0.19 26.23 1.17
C VAL A 165 -0.16 25.49 -0.10
N ASP A 166 0.81 25.44 -1.00
CA ASP A 166 0.76 24.49 -2.10
C ASP A 166 2.07 23.70 -2.15
N LEU A 167 1.97 22.46 -2.59
CA LEU A 167 3.12 21.55 -2.71
C LEU A 167 3.20 20.98 -4.12
N ASP A 168 4.43 20.96 -4.62
CA ASP A 168 4.75 20.40 -5.94
C ASP A 168 5.67 19.18 -5.85
N ILE A 169 5.57 18.32 -6.86
CA ILE A 169 6.46 17.17 -6.99
C ILE A 169 7.90 17.67 -7.15
N ASN A 170 8.85 17.01 -6.49
CA ASN A 170 10.26 17.38 -6.40
C ASN A 170 10.54 18.69 -5.65
N GLN A 171 9.56 19.24 -4.93
CA GLN A 171 9.83 20.30 -3.97
C GLN A 171 10.57 19.73 -2.75
N ARG A 172 11.63 20.42 -2.33
CA ARG A 172 12.38 20.12 -1.11
C ARG A 172 11.77 20.86 0.07
N LEU A 173 11.48 20.14 1.13
CA LEU A 173 10.92 20.62 2.38
C LEU A 173 11.86 20.30 3.53
N LYS A 174 11.76 21.05 4.62
CA LYS A 174 12.33 20.65 5.90
C LYS A 174 11.20 20.27 6.86
N LEU A 175 11.36 19.13 7.52
CA LEU A 175 10.40 18.56 8.44
C LEU A 175 11.01 18.56 9.84
N VAL A 176 10.22 19.00 10.82
CA VAL A 176 10.57 18.95 12.24
C VAL A 176 9.43 18.28 13.00
N PHE A 177 9.73 17.16 13.65
CA PHE A 177 8.75 16.39 14.41
C PHE A 177 9.40 15.66 15.60
N THR A 178 8.57 15.27 16.57
CA THR A 178 9.02 14.56 17.77
C THR A 178 8.54 13.13 17.75
N LEU A 179 9.46 12.19 17.85
CA LEU A 179 9.16 10.77 18.02
C LEU A 179 9.06 10.45 19.51
N LYS A 180 7.93 9.86 19.91
CA LYS A 180 7.74 9.33 21.27
C LYS A 180 8.21 7.88 21.31
N ASN A 181 9.50 7.68 21.55
CA ASN A 181 10.07 6.36 21.82
C ASN A 181 10.23 6.17 23.35
N SER A 182 11.27 5.48 23.83
CA SER A 182 11.61 5.43 25.27
C SER A 182 11.99 6.80 25.86
N ALA A 183 12.32 7.76 25.00
CA ALA A 183 12.50 9.18 25.29
C ALA A 183 11.83 10.05 24.19
N GLU A 184 11.55 11.32 24.47
CA GLU A 184 11.11 12.25 23.41
C GLU A 184 12.32 12.68 22.57
N CYS A 185 12.32 12.32 21.28
CA CYS A 185 13.41 12.61 20.36
C CYS A 185 12.95 13.56 19.25
N VAL A 186 13.58 14.73 19.13
CA VAL A 186 13.34 15.64 18.00
C VAL A 186 14.12 15.16 16.78
N VAL A 187 13.42 15.13 15.64
CA VAL A 187 13.96 14.82 14.32
C VAL A 187 13.80 16.06 13.44
N GLU A 188 14.92 16.51 12.88
CA GLU A 188 14.98 17.57 11.89
C GLU A 188 15.58 16.99 10.61
N ILE A 189 14.83 17.03 9.51
CA ILE A 189 15.23 16.35 8.27
C ILE A 189 14.69 17.03 7.02
N PHE A 190 15.46 16.98 5.93
CA PHE A 190 14.96 17.39 4.62
C PHE A 190 14.21 16.24 3.94
N ALA A 191 13.18 16.59 3.19
CA ALA A 191 12.43 15.63 2.39
C ALA A 191 12.09 16.18 1.01
N MET A 192 12.02 15.30 0.03
CA MET A 192 11.64 15.58 -1.35
C MET A 192 10.23 15.05 -1.61
N ILE A 193 9.31 15.89 -2.08
CA ILE A 193 7.97 15.46 -2.44
C ILE A 193 8.03 14.52 -3.66
N LYS A 194 7.44 13.33 -3.54
CA LYS A 194 7.35 12.32 -4.61
C LYS A 194 5.93 12.13 -5.13
N ARG A 195 4.92 12.54 -4.38
CA ARG A 195 3.51 12.45 -4.75
C ARG A 195 2.72 13.52 -4.03
N VAL A 196 1.74 14.12 -4.70
CA VAL A 196 0.78 15.05 -4.10
C VAL A 196 -0.63 14.64 -4.52
N GLN A 197 -1.57 14.66 -3.57
CA GLN A 197 -3.00 14.57 -3.82
C GLN A 197 -3.68 15.73 -3.11
N LYS A 198 -4.37 16.58 -3.89
CA LYS A 198 -5.04 17.77 -3.37
C LYS A 198 -6.55 17.52 -3.38
N THR A 199 -7.18 17.83 -2.27
CA THR A 199 -8.63 18.03 -2.15
C THR A 199 -8.87 19.49 -1.78
N PRO A 200 -10.11 20.02 -1.85
CA PRO A 200 -10.36 21.43 -1.53
C PRO A 200 -9.84 21.87 -0.15
N ASN A 201 -9.81 20.97 0.83
CA ASN A 201 -9.44 21.29 2.22
C ASN A 201 -8.18 20.58 2.72
N ASN A 202 -7.66 19.57 2.01
CA ASN A 202 -6.57 18.73 2.50
C ASN A 202 -5.55 18.44 1.40
N ILE A 203 -4.27 18.50 1.75
CA ILE A 203 -3.16 18.04 0.91
C ILE A 203 -2.55 16.79 1.54
N MET A 204 -2.52 15.72 0.76
CA MET A 204 -1.80 14.48 1.09
C MET A 204 -0.53 14.40 0.25
N ALA A 205 0.63 14.36 0.88
CA ALA A 205 1.91 14.37 0.18
C ALA A 205 2.84 13.24 0.64
N GLY A 206 3.28 12.41 -0.31
CA GLY A 206 4.32 11.41 -0.05
C GLY A 206 5.69 12.06 -0.18
N ALA A 207 6.48 12.05 0.89
CA ALA A 207 7.80 12.69 0.96
C ALA A 207 8.90 11.66 1.22
N GLN A 208 9.97 11.71 0.44
CA GLN A 208 11.17 10.88 0.62
C GLN A 208 12.22 11.65 1.39
N PHE A 209 12.80 11.06 2.43
CA PHE A 209 13.88 11.70 3.18
C PHE A 209 15.14 11.87 2.33
N VAL A 210 15.81 13.01 2.48
CA VAL A 210 17.08 13.33 1.84
C VAL A 210 18.08 13.80 2.88
N ASP A 211 19.36 13.50 2.65
CA ASP A 211 20.46 13.87 3.56
C ASP A 211 20.22 13.39 5.01
N LEU A 212 19.68 12.17 5.15
CA LEU A 212 19.36 11.56 6.44
C LEU A 212 20.66 11.27 7.22
N SER A 213 20.85 11.96 8.36
CA SER A 213 21.98 11.72 9.25
C SER A 213 21.88 10.33 9.91
N PRO A 214 23.02 9.70 10.28
CA PRO A 214 23.00 8.42 11.00
C PRO A 214 22.18 8.46 12.29
N ASP A 215 22.24 9.57 13.03
CA ASP A 215 21.45 9.76 14.25
C ASP A 215 19.94 9.79 13.99
N ASN A 216 19.49 10.57 12.99
CA ASN A 216 18.08 10.59 12.60
C ASN A 216 17.62 9.24 12.06
N PHE A 217 18.48 8.53 11.31
CA PHE A 217 18.18 7.18 10.83
C PHE A 217 17.90 6.23 12.00
N GLU A 218 18.78 6.20 13.01
CA GLU A 218 18.61 5.35 14.18
C GLU A 218 17.36 5.71 14.99
N LYS A 219 17.09 7.01 15.20
CA LYS A 219 15.87 7.49 15.86
C LYS A 219 14.59 6.99 15.17
N ILE A 220 14.52 7.13 13.84
CA ILE A 220 13.35 6.71 13.05
C ILE A 220 13.25 5.18 13.03
N ARG A 221 14.37 4.48 12.85
CA ARG A 221 14.43 3.01 12.82
C ARG A 221 13.89 2.40 14.11
N HIS A 222 14.42 2.85 15.25
CA HIS A 222 13.99 2.39 16.57
C HIS A 222 12.51 2.68 16.83
N PHE A 223 12.03 3.86 16.43
CA PHE A 223 10.60 4.19 16.55
C PHE A 223 9.73 3.23 15.72
N CYS A 224 10.09 3.00 14.45
CA CYS A 224 9.36 2.07 13.58
C CYS A 224 9.32 0.65 14.16
N GLU A 225 10.46 0.15 14.66
CA GLU A 225 10.55 -1.17 15.28
C GLU A 225 9.67 -1.27 16.53
N SER A 226 9.68 -0.25 17.40
CA SER A 226 8.92 -0.25 18.65
C SER A 226 7.40 -0.36 18.47
N LEU A 227 6.88 0.02 17.29
CA LEU A 227 5.47 -0.03 16.94
C LEU A 227 5.10 -1.25 16.08
N THR A 228 6.09 -1.96 15.53
CA THR A 228 5.85 -3.16 14.72
C THR A 228 5.68 -4.42 15.59
N TYR A 229 6.24 -4.43 16.80
CA TYR A 229 6.20 -5.57 17.72
C TYR A 229 5.15 -5.44 18.85
N LYS A 230 4.14 -4.60 18.67
CA LYS A 230 2.97 -4.49 19.56
C LYS A 230 1.74 -5.08 18.90
#